data_AF-I1SRV4-F1
#
_entry.id   AF-I1SRV4-F1
#
_cell.length_a   1.000
_cell.length_b   1.000
_cell.length_c   1.000
_cell.angle_alpha   90.00
_cell.angle_beta   90.00
_cell.angle_gamma   90.00
#
_symmetry.space_group_name_H-M   'P 1'
#
loop_
_entity.id
_entity.type
_entity.pdbx_description
1 polymer ?
#
loop_
_entity_poly.entity_id
_entity_poly.type
_entity_poly.pdbx_seq_one_letter_code
_entity_poly.pdbx_strand_id
1 'polypeptide(L)'
;YVSRYHLKDSARHVILGTQQFKPNEFASQINLSTENAWGILRCVIDICRKLDEGKYLILKDPNKQVIRVYSLPDGTFSSDEDEEEDDDEEDVEEEEEDEEN
;
A
#
# COMPACT_ATOMS: atom_id res chain seq x y z
N TYR A 1 -18.08 -11.61 14.55
CA TYR A 1 -19.04 -12.32 13.68
C TYR A 1 -20.17 -11.39 13.31
N VAL A 2 -20.36 -11.15 12.01
CA VAL A 2 -21.40 -10.25 11.48
C VAL A 2 -22.17 -11.03 10.41
N SER A 3 -23.48 -10.86 10.37
CA SER A 3 -24.34 -11.44 9.32
C SER A 3 -25.30 -10.41 8.78
N ARG A 4 -25.80 -10.63 7.56
CA ARG A 4 -26.90 -9.85 7.01
C ARG A 4 -28.16 -10.08 7.84
N TYR A 5 -28.98 -9.04 7.99
CA TYR A 5 -30.28 -9.15 8.65
C TYR A 5 -31.25 -10.03 7.84
N HIS A 6 -31.22 -9.90 6.51
CA HIS A 6 -31.95 -10.74 5.57
C HIS A 6 -31.03 -11.16 4.42
N LEU A 7 -31.12 -12.40 3.94
CA LEU A 7 -30.16 -12.96 2.97
C LEU A 7 -30.00 -12.12 1.69
N LYS A 8 -31.11 -11.52 1.23
CA LYS A 8 -31.20 -10.70 0.02
C LYS A 8 -30.85 -9.23 0.22
N ASP A 9 -30.70 -8.77 1.46
CA ASP A 9 -30.45 -7.37 1.78
C ASP A 9 -29.02 -7.20 2.29
N SER A 10 -28.17 -6.59 1.46
CA SER A 10 -26.77 -6.30 1.80
C SER A 10 -26.58 -4.96 2.51
N ALA A 11 -27.64 -4.18 2.75
CA ALA A 11 -27.52 -2.89 3.43
C ALA A 11 -27.60 -3.05 4.96
N ARG A 12 -28.36 -4.04 5.45
CA ARG A 12 -28.60 -4.24 6.89
C ARG A 12 -27.86 -5.44 7.45
N HIS A 13 -27.14 -5.23 8.55
CA HIS A 13 -26.32 -6.24 9.22
C HIS A 13 -26.56 -6.29 10.74
N VAL A 14 -26.28 -7.44 11.34
CA VAL A 14 -26.38 -7.70 12.78
C VAL A 14 -25.09 -8.35 13.32
N ILE A 15 -24.71 -7.98 14.54
CA ILE A 15 -23.56 -8.57 15.24
C ILE A 15 -24.01 -9.84 15.95
N LEU A 16 -23.34 -10.96 15.65
CA LEU A 16 -23.62 -12.26 16.26
C LEU A 16 -22.73 -12.53 17.50
N GLY A 17 -21.59 -11.85 17.59
CA GLY A 17 -20.66 -11.99 18.70
C GLY A 17 -19.22 -11.65 18.34
N THR A 18 -18.35 -11.66 19.34
CA THR A 18 -16.92 -11.35 19.24
C THR A 18 -16.07 -12.49 19.77
N GLN A 19 -14.87 -12.68 19.22
CA GLN A 19 -13.88 -13.61 19.74
C GLN A 19 -12.51 -12.91 19.77
N GLN A 20 -11.70 -13.29 20.75
CA GLN A 20 -10.36 -12.74 20.97
C GLN A 20 -9.35 -13.88 20.98
N PHE A 21 -8.23 -13.69 20.29
CA PHE A 21 -7.13 -14.64 20.23
C PHE A 21 -5.82 -13.91 20.44
N LYS A 22 -4.81 -14.60 20.99
CA LYS A 22 -3.45 -14.11 20.90
C LYS A 22 -2.94 -14.32 19.46
N PRO A 23 -2.26 -13.34 18.85
CA PRO A 23 -1.83 -13.44 17.44
C PRO A 23 -1.00 -14.70 17.13
N ASN A 24 -0.07 -15.06 18.01
CA ASN A 24 0.78 -16.25 17.81
C ASN A 24 -0.01 -17.56 17.86
N GLU A 25 -1.00 -17.65 18.75
CA GLU A 25 -1.87 -18.82 18.86
C GLU A 25 -2.76 -18.93 17.60
N PHE A 26 -3.29 -17.80 17.12
CA PHE A 26 -4.11 -17.77 15.90
C PHE A 26 -3.32 -18.11 14.64
N ALA A 27 -2.07 -17.62 14.52
CA ALA A 27 -1.19 -17.96 13.41
C ALA A 27 -1.00 -19.48 13.27
N SER A 28 -0.78 -20.18 14.39
CA SER A 28 -0.69 -21.64 14.40
C SER A 28 -2.00 -22.32 13.98
N GLN A 29 -3.16 -21.80 14.44
CA GLN A 29 -4.48 -22.37 14.09
C GLN A 29 -4.79 -22.29 12.60
N ILE A 30 -4.36 -21.22 11.92
CA ILE A 30 -4.57 -21.05 10.47
C ILE A 30 -3.42 -21.61 9.62
N ASN A 31 -2.48 -22.33 10.23
CA ASN A 31 -1.29 -22.88 9.59
C ASN A 31 -0.40 -21.82 8.90
N LEU A 32 -0.30 -20.63 9.51
CA LEU A 32 0.61 -19.57 9.09
C LEU A 32 1.97 -19.75 9.79
N SER A 33 3.01 -20.06 9.00
CA SER A 33 4.39 -20.05 9.48
C SER A 33 5.02 -18.67 9.27
N THR A 34 5.41 -18.01 10.37
CA THR A 34 6.08 -16.71 10.36
C THR A 34 7.43 -16.77 9.65
N GLU A 35 8.18 -17.86 9.81
CA GLU A 35 9.45 -18.08 9.12
C GLU A 35 9.26 -18.16 7.60
N ASN A 36 8.24 -18.88 7.14
CA ASN A 36 7.90 -18.93 5.72
C ASN A 36 7.48 -17.55 5.19
N ALA A 37 6.65 -16.81 5.93
CA ALA A 37 6.22 -15.46 5.55
C ALA A 37 7.42 -14.51 5.37
N TRP A 38 8.38 -14.51 6.30
CA TRP A 38 9.62 -13.74 6.18
C TRP A 38 10.52 -14.22 5.04
N GLY A 39 10.57 -15.52 4.79
CA GLY A 39 11.31 -16.10 3.66
C GLY A 39 10.77 -15.62 2.30
N ILE A 40 9.44 -15.64 2.14
CA ILE A 40 8.77 -15.12 0.93
C ILE A 40 9.02 -13.61 0.78
N LEU A 41 8.88 -12.84 1.85
CA LEU A 41 9.14 -11.39 1.82
C LEU A 41 10.58 -11.08 1.39
N ARG A 42 11.56 -11.77 1.98
CA ARG A 42 12.97 -11.60 1.62
C ARG A 42 13.21 -11.91 0.14
N CYS A 43 12.63 -12.99 -0.38
CA CYS A 43 12.74 -13.34 -1.79
C CYS A 43 12.23 -12.21 -2.70
N VAL A 44 11.08 -11.60 -2.37
CA VAL A 44 10.54 -10.46 -3.13
C VAL A 44 11.46 -9.25 -3.06
N ILE A 45 11.96 -8.91 -1.87
CA ILE A 45 12.90 -7.79 -1.69
C ILE A 45 14.18 -8.02 -2.50
N ASP A 46 14.75 -9.22 -2.47
CA ASP A 46 15.97 -9.57 -3.19
C ASP A 46 15.79 -9.51 -4.71
N ILE A 47 14.57 -9.75 -5.21
CA ILE A 47 14.23 -9.53 -6.62
C ILE A 47 14.20 -8.02 -6.91
N CYS A 48 13.46 -7.24 -6.11
CA CYS A 48 13.32 -5.80 -6.34
C CYS A 48 14.67 -5.05 -6.27
N ARG A 49 15.59 -5.45 -5.38
CA ARG A 49 16.93 -4.83 -5.28
C ARG A 49 17.84 -5.06 -6.48
N LYS A 50 17.49 -5.99 -7.37
CA LYS A 50 18.22 -6.28 -8.62
C LYS A 50 17.61 -5.56 -9.83
N LEU A 51 16.46 -4.92 -9.67
CA LEU A 51 15.80 -4.15 -10.71
C LEU A 51 16.38 -2.73 -10.71
N ASP A 52 16.33 -2.09 -11.88
CA ASP A 52 16.70 -0.69 -12.03
C ASP A 52 15.68 0.21 -11.30
N GLU A 53 16.03 1.48 -11.14
CA GLU A 53 15.12 2.47 -10.56
C GLU A 53 13.90 2.67 -11.48
N GLY A 54 12.70 2.65 -10.90
CA GLY A 54 11.47 2.82 -11.64
C GLY A 54 10.22 2.34 -10.89
N LYS A 55 9.06 2.48 -11.52
CA LYS A 55 7.77 2.02 -10.98
C LYS A 55 7.50 0.57 -11.41
N TYR A 56 7.10 -0.27 -10.45
CA TYR A 56 6.82 -1.69 -10.68
C TYR A 56 5.46 -2.12 -10.09
N LEU A 57 4.88 -3.18 -10.64
CA LEU A 57 3.64 -3.79 -10.17
C LEU A 57 3.84 -5.27 -9.87
N ILE A 58 3.47 -5.69 -8.66
CA ILE A 58 3.38 -7.12 -8.29
C ILE A 58 1.93 -7.57 -8.46
N LEU A 59 1.69 -8.52 -9.36
CA LEU A 59 0.34 -9.00 -9.67
C LEU A 59 0.24 -10.52 -9.56
N LYS A 60 -0.79 -10.97 -8.84
CA LYS A 60 -1.18 -12.38 -8.76
C LYS A 60 -2.04 -12.73 -9.98
N ASP A 61 -1.64 -13.74 -10.73
CA ASP A 61 -2.41 -14.23 -11.87
C ASP A 61 -3.78 -14.74 -11.39
N PRO A 62 -4.91 -14.34 -12.01
CA PRO A 62 -6.24 -14.73 -11.56
C PRO A 62 -6.53 -16.22 -11.80
N ASN A 63 -5.92 -16.82 -12.84
CA ASN A 63 -6.20 -18.18 -13.28
C ASN A 63 -5.09 -19.18 -12.89
N LYS A 64 -3.88 -18.68 -12.63
CA LYS A 64 -2.70 -19.51 -12.29
C LYS A 64 -2.17 -19.16 -10.90
N GLN A 65 -1.63 -20.14 -10.18
CA GLN A 65 -0.99 -19.91 -8.87
C GLN A 65 0.43 -19.32 -9.02
N VAL A 66 0.55 -18.16 -9.67
CA VAL A 66 1.83 -17.46 -9.90
C VAL A 66 1.69 -15.97 -9.65
N ILE A 67 2.74 -15.36 -9.12
CA ILE A 67 2.88 -13.92 -8.94
C ILE A 67 3.92 -13.42 -9.95
N ARG A 68 3.70 -12.24 -10.55
CA ARG A 68 4.61 -11.62 -11.51
C ARG A 68 4.93 -10.19 -11.10
N VAL A 69 6.12 -9.74 -11.49
CA VAL A 69 6.57 -8.35 -11.35
C VAL A 69 6.61 -7.75 -12.75
N TYR A 70 5.96 -6.61 -12.95
CA TYR A 70 5.96 -5.84 -14.20
C TYR A 70 6.63 -4.49 -13.98
N SER A 71 7.48 -4.06 -14.92
CA SER A 71 7.89 -2.66 -15.01
C SER A 71 6.77 -1.85 -15.63
N LEU A 72 6.60 -0.61 -15.18
CA LEU A 72 5.59 0.30 -15.69
C LEU A 72 6.27 1.50 -16.37
N PRO A 73 5.72 2.01 -17.48
CA PRO A 73 6.13 3.29 -18.03
C PRO A 73 5.98 4.44 -17.04
N ASP A 74 6.76 5.49 -17.23
CA ASP A 74 6.58 6.74 -16.49
C ASP A 74 5.18 7.31 -16.73
N GLY A 75 4.61 7.96 -15.71
CA GLY A 75 3.24 8.48 -15.76
C GLY A 75 2.12 7.44 -15.54
N THR A 76 2.40 6.13 -15.45
CA THR A 76 1.34 5.09 -15.30
C THR A 76 0.41 5.28 -14.07
N PHE A 77 0.92 5.93 -13.02
CA PHE A 77 0.15 6.26 -11.81
C PHE A 77 -0.02 7.75 -11.58
N SER A 78 0.45 8.59 -12.51
CA SER A 78 0.19 10.02 -12.47
C SER A 78 -1.19 10.20 -13.08
N SER A 79 -2.21 10.30 -12.23
CA SER A 79 -3.50 10.84 -12.63
C SER A 79 -3.30 12.28 -13.08
N ASP A 80 -4.10 12.75 -14.04
CA ASP A 80 -4.17 14.14 -14.53
C ASP A 80 -4.59 15.18 -13.44
N GLU A 81 -4.29 14.91 -12.16
CA GLU A 81 -4.55 15.79 -11.01
C GLU A 81 -3.28 16.52 -10.52
N ASP A 82 -2.11 16.23 -11.11
CA ASP A 82 -0.84 16.94 -10.84
C ASP A 82 -0.62 18.16 -11.79
N GLU A 83 -1.68 18.67 -12.45
CA GLU A 83 -1.65 19.89 -13.30
C GLU A 83 -1.99 21.19 -12.53
N GLU A 84 -1.90 21.20 -11.19
CA GLU A 84 -1.89 22.43 -10.39
C GLU A 84 -0.57 22.57 -9.61
N GLU A 85 0.56 22.60 -10.32
CA GLU A 85 1.70 23.42 -9.88
C GLU A 85 1.36 24.88 -10.23
N ASP A 86 0.73 25.58 -9.30
CA ASP A 86 0.57 27.03 -9.38
C ASP A 86 1.96 27.66 -9.19
N ASP A 87 2.36 28.34 -10.25
CA ASP A 87 3.65 29.00 -10.50
C ASP A 87 3.72 30.28 -9.66
N ASP A 88 4.16 30.19 -8.40
CA ASP A 88 4.48 31.36 -7.56
C ASP A 88 6.01 31.48 -7.37
N GLU A 89 6.73 31.72 -8.47
CA GLU A 89 8.01 32.44 -8.44
C GLU A 89 7.75 33.91 -8.82
N GLU A 90 7.86 34.83 -7.85
CA GLU A 90 8.50 36.16 -7.94
C GLU A 90 7.97 37.09 -6.82
N ASP A 91 8.74 37.26 -5.73
CA ASP A 91 9.26 38.60 -5.44
C ASP A 91 10.51 38.52 -4.55
N VAL A 92 11.61 39.02 -5.10
CA VAL A 92 12.87 39.27 -4.39
C VAL A 92 12.88 40.75 -4.08
N GLU A 93 12.67 41.13 -2.82
CA GLU A 93 13.10 42.43 -2.31
C GLU A 93 14.12 42.21 -1.18
N GLU A 94 15.39 42.43 -1.53
CA GLU A 94 16.47 42.73 -0.59
C GLU A 94 16.19 44.10 0.05
N GLU A 95 16.06 44.14 1.37
CA GLU A 95 16.43 45.34 2.14
C GLU A 95 17.38 44.89 3.27
N GLU A 96 18.68 45.04 3.03
CA GLU A 96 19.63 45.30 4.10
C GLU A 96 19.55 46.79 4.45
N GLU A 97 19.23 47.13 5.69
CA GLU A 97 19.78 48.32 6.36
C GLU A 97 19.99 48.03 7.86
N ASP A 98 21.21 48.35 8.30
CA ASP A 98 21.76 48.30 9.65
C ASP A 98 20.92 49.07 10.69
N GLU A 99 20.94 48.64 11.96
CA GLU A 99 21.49 49.42 13.09
C GLU A 99 21.21 48.79 14.47
N GLU A 100 22.13 49.07 15.38
CA GLU A 100 22.32 48.61 16.76
C GLU A 100 21.10 48.74 17.70
N ASN A 101 20.92 47.77 18.62
CA ASN A 101 21.09 47.96 20.09
C ASN A 101 20.93 46.64 20.87
#